data_AF-A0AAN8M0Y2-F1
#
_entry.id   AF-A0AAN8M0Y2-F1
#
_cell.length_a   1.000
_cell.length_b   1.000
_cell.length_c   1.000
_cell.angle_alpha   90.00
_cell.angle_beta   90.00
_cell.angle_gamma   90.00
#
_symmetry.space_group_name_H-M   'P 1'
#
loop_
_entity.id
_entity.type
_entity.pdbx_description
1 polymer ?
#
loop_
_entity_poly.entity_id
_entity_poly.type
_entity_poly.pdbx_seq_one_letter_code
_entity_poly.pdbx_strand_id
1 'polypeptide(L)'
;MYVLNCFSIHLLLLFSSLSEVVDSSDEDFAHDDAWCGFRSRDLHDMEYIIEHHFNKIMVAQYNSTTERWTGYTAWGVISAEKWNEDPDEIPRRRTDMEVLCKPYANRIYNTTDMYMVEPNVTLRLEGPSSDSSLVCSVHFFYPKHIRVTWLRNGQEVTSDVTSTDVMANGHWSYQIQSYLKYTPTIGERITCMVEHISQTEPKFYDWDPSLPKSEKNKIVIGACGLLLGVVFVAAGLTYRMTSTGWLFGHIGFRDYGTVN
;
A
#
# COMPACT_ATOMS: atom_id res chain seq x y z
N MET A 1 45.12 75.38 9.59
CA MET A 1 45.68 74.34 10.48
C MET A 1 44.63 74.07 11.55
N TYR A 2 43.92 72.92 11.44
CA TYR A 2 42.86 72.36 12.31
C TYR A 2 41.59 73.24 12.48
N VAL A 3 40.39 73.00 11.94
CA VAL A 3 39.54 71.78 11.76
C VAL A 3 39.39 70.96 13.02
N LEU A 4 38.23 71.12 13.70
CA LEU A 4 37.43 70.13 14.46
C LEU A 4 36.33 70.94 15.21
N ASN A 5 35.19 71.31 14.62
CA ASN A 5 34.01 70.56 14.18
C ASN A 5 33.15 70.00 15.33
N CYS A 6 32.01 70.67 15.57
CA CYS A 6 31.01 70.42 16.63
C CYS A 6 30.12 69.19 16.33
N PHE A 7 30.56 68.28 15.46
CA PHE A 7 29.78 67.14 14.94
C PHE A 7 29.90 65.86 15.77
N SER A 8 30.71 65.82 16.83
CA SER A 8 31.03 64.57 17.53
C SER A 8 30.03 64.11 18.61
N ILE A 9 28.98 64.85 18.95
CA ILE A 9 28.06 64.46 20.04
C ILE A 9 26.66 64.05 19.55
N HIS A 10 26.29 64.38 18.31
CA HIS A 10 25.03 63.87 17.72
C HIS A 10 25.14 62.47 17.09
N LEU A 11 26.34 61.89 17.02
CA LEU A 11 26.58 60.57 16.42
C LEU A 11 26.49 59.40 17.42
N LEU A 12 26.24 59.65 18.71
CA LEU A 12 26.23 58.60 19.75
C LEU A 12 24.84 58.31 20.36
N LEU A 13 23.77 58.99 19.92
CA LEU A 13 22.39 58.72 20.38
C LEU A 13 21.41 58.32 19.25
N LEU A 14 21.91 58.04 18.05
CA LEU A 14 21.16 57.33 16.99
C LEU A 14 21.68 55.91 16.76
N PHE A 15 22.32 55.33 17.79
CA PHE A 15 22.82 53.95 17.79
C PHE A 15 21.90 52.97 18.54
N SER A 16 20.66 53.34 18.84
CA SER A 16 19.80 52.49 19.69
C SER A 16 18.30 52.57 19.37
N SER A 17 17.91 52.44 18.10
CA SER A 17 16.56 51.94 17.74
C SER A 17 16.39 51.83 16.23
N LEU A 18 16.02 50.63 15.77
CA LEU A 18 15.71 50.20 14.40
C LEU A 18 16.92 50.09 13.46
N SER A 19 17.25 48.94 12.89
CA SER A 19 16.48 47.71 12.75
C SER A 19 17.46 46.59 12.44
N GLU A 20 17.38 45.56 13.28
CA GLU A 20 17.63 44.15 13.00
C GLU A 20 18.89 43.85 12.17
N VAL A 21 19.86 43.23 12.86
CA VAL A 21 20.55 42.07 12.27
C VAL A 21 19.45 41.23 11.61
N VAL A 22 19.26 41.39 10.30
CA VAL A 22 18.54 40.42 9.49
C VAL A 22 19.47 39.23 9.43
N ASP A 23 19.42 38.44 10.50
CA ASP A 23 19.84 37.07 10.48
C ASP A 23 18.82 36.33 9.60
N SER A 24 19.03 36.45 8.30
CA SER A 24 18.37 35.63 7.30
C SER A 24 19.49 34.87 6.62
N SER A 25 19.89 33.76 7.24
CA SER A 25 20.62 32.69 6.57
C SER A 25 19.72 31.98 5.53
N ASP A 26 18.95 32.72 4.75
CA ASP A 26 18.20 32.15 3.62
C ASP A 26 19.20 32.11 2.46
N GLU A 27 19.83 30.95 2.28
CA GLU A 27 20.67 30.69 1.12
C GLU A 27 19.83 30.79 -0.15
N ASP A 28 20.24 31.63 -1.10
CA ASP A 28 19.68 31.62 -2.45
C ASP A 28 20.08 30.32 -3.16
N PHE A 29 19.13 29.67 -3.82
CA PHE A 29 19.39 28.45 -4.61
C PHE A 29 18.64 28.45 -5.93
N ALA A 30 19.29 27.87 -6.94
CA ALA A 30 18.70 27.59 -8.23
C ALA A 30 18.81 26.10 -8.52
N HIS A 31 17.78 25.52 -9.15
CA HIS A 31 17.83 24.17 -9.67
C HIS A 31 17.05 24.07 -10.97
N ASP A 32 17.48 23.13 -11.81
CA ASP A 32 16.87 22.86 -13.10
C ASP A 32 16.40 21.41 -13.10
N ASP A 33 15.11 21.20 -13.35
CA ASP A 33 14.53 19.87 -13.44
C ASP A 33 14.24 19.54 -14.91
N ALA A 34 14.71 18.38 -15.36
CA ALA A 34 14.46 17.90 -16.71
C ALA A 34 13.65 16.59 -16.66
N TRP A 35 12.46 16.62 -17.23
CA TRP A 35 11.49 15.53 -17.21
C TRP A 35 11.34 14.92 -18.60
N CYS A 36 11.35 13.60 -18.67
CA CYS A 36 10.96 12.85 -19.85
C CYS A 36 9.62 12.17 -19.57
N GLY A 37 8.53 12.69 -20.12
CA GLY A 37 7.21 12.08 -20.05
C GLY A 37 7.02 11.07 -21.18
N PHE A 38 6.51 9.88 -20.88
CA PHE A 38 6.18 8.86 -21.88
C PHE A 38 5.14 7.87 -21.32
N ARG A 39 4.24 7.36 -22.16
CA ARG A 39 3.19 6.40 -21.72
C ARG A 39 3.27 5.04 -22.39
N SER A 40 3.89 4.95 -23.56
CA SER A 40 4.02 3.71 -24.33
C SER A 40 5.48 3.37 -24.62
N ARG A 41 5.74 2.12 -25.01
CA ARG A 41 7.10 1.62 -25.31
C ARG A 41 7.64 2.09 -26.66
N ASP A 42 6.77 2.47 -27.59
CA ASP A 42 7.16 3.04 -28.89
C ASP A 42 7.56 4.52 -28.79
N LEU A 43 7.37 5.15 -27.62
CA LEU A 43 7.80 6.51 -27.28
C LEU A 43 7.26 7.59 -28.24
N HIS A 44 6.16 7.33 -28.94
CA HIS A 44 5.60 8.27 -29.92
C HIS A 44 5.02 9.53 -29.26
N ASP A 45 4.62 9.42 -28.00
CA ASP A 45 4.04 10.48 -27.20
C ASP A 45 5.03 11.06 -26.18
N MET A 46 6.32 10.86 -26.42
CA MET A 46 7.37 11.33 -25.54
C MET A 46 7.43 12.86 -25.53
N GLU A 47 7.49 13.42 -24.32
CA GLU A 47 7.67 14.84 -24.07
C GLU A 47 8.94 15.07 -23.25
N TYR A 48 9.63 16.16 -23.55
CA TYR A 48 10.80 16.64 -22.83
C TYR A 48 10.53 18.05 -22.30
N ILE A 49 10.56 18.18 -20.98
CA ILE A 49 10.25 19.41 -20.27
C ILE A 49 11.46 19.80 -19.43
N ILE A 50 11.89 21.06 -19.50
CA ILE A 50 12.93 21.61 -18.61
C ILE A 50 12.31 22.74 -17.82
N GLU A 51 12.48 22.74 -16.51
CA GLU A 51 11.97 23.77 -15.61
C GLU A 51 13.12 24.42 -14.85
N HIS A 52 13.25 25.74 -14.99
CA HIS A 52 14.21 26.54 -14.23
C HIS A 52 13.56 27.11 -12.98
N HIS A 53 14.12 26.81 -11.82
CA HIS A 53 13.63 27.27 -10.52
C HIS A 53 14.67 28.13 -9.81
N PHE A 54 14.24 29.24 -9.23
CA PHE A 54 15.04 30.09 -8.35
C PHE A 54 14.27 30.33 -7.05
N ASN A 55 14.83 29.96 -5.89
CA ASN A 55 14.19 30.05 -4.58
C ASN A 55 12.76 29.47 -4.56
N LYS A 56 12.58 28.28 -5.18
CA LYS A 56 11.29 27.58 -5.36
C LYS A 56 10.29 28.25 -6.31
N ILE A 57 10.65 29.37 -6.94
CA ILE A 57 9.83 30.03 -7.94
C ILE A 57 10.23 29.51 -9.31
N MET A 58 9.27 28.93 -10.04
CA MET A 58 9.47 28.57 -11.44
C MET A 58 9.63 29.86 -12.26
N VAL A 59 10.79 29.99 -12.88
CA VAL A 59 11.16 31.19 -13.64
C VAL A 59 10.83 31.01 -15.11
N ALA A 60 11.18 29.87 -15.70
CA ALA A 60 10.97 29.57 -17.10
C ALA A 60 10.88 28.07 -17.33
N GLN A 61 10.24 27.66 -18.43
CA GLN A 61 10.09 26.27 -18.82
C GLN A 61 10.27 26.10 -20.33
N TYR A 62 10.99 25.07 -20.74
CA TYR A 62 10.97 24.55 -22.11
C TYR A 62 9.97 23.41 -22.20
N ASN A 63 9.19 23.36 -23.28
CA ASN A 63 8.30 22.26 -23.57
C ASN A 63 8.49 21.78 -25.01
N SER A 64 8.85 20.50 -25.20
CA SER A 64 9.08 19.92 -26.53
C SER A 64 7.83 19.82 -27.40
N THR A 65 6.64 19.77 -26.79
CA THR A 65 5.36 19.68 -27.51
C THR A 65 5.01 21.01 -28.17
N THR A 66 5.41 22.13 -27.56
CA THR A 66 5.28 23.47 -28.15
C THR A 66 6.56 23.95 -28.82
N GLU A 67 7.66 23.20 -28.68
CA GLU A 67 9.03 23.54 -29.10
C GLU A 67 9.43 24.97 -28.73
N ARG A 68 9.17 25.37 -27.47
CA ARG A 68 9.33 26.76 -27.06
C ARG A 68 9.66 26.91 -25.57
N TRP A 69 10.43 27.95 -25.25
CA TRP A 69 10.62 28.47 -23.90
C TRP A 69 9.51 29.45 -23.50
N THR A 70 8.97 29.30 -22.30
CA THR A 70 7.98 30.20 -21.68
C THR A 70 8.52 30.73 -20.37
N GLY A 71 8.47 32.05 -20.17
CA GLY A 71 8.86 32.70 -18.91
C GLY A 71 7.66 33.01 -18.02
N TYR A 72 7.83 32.85 -16.70
CA TYR A 72 6.78 33.05 -15.68
C TYR A 72 7.08 34.19 -14.71
N THR A 73 8.30 34.73 -14.73
CA THR A 73 8.70 35.93 -13.99
C THR A 73 9.23 37.00 -14.95
N ALA A 74 9.37 38.24 -14.49
CA ALA A 74 9.93 39.31 -15.33
C ALA A 74 11.31 38.94 -15.91
N TRP A 75 12.18 38.33 -15.10
CA TRP A 75 13.47 37.83 -15.59
C TRP A 75 13.29 36.62 -16.52
N GLY A 76 12.39 35.69 -16.19
CA GLY A 76 12.12 34.52 -16.99
C GLY A 76 11.58 34.82 -18.38
N VAL A 77 10.75 35.85 -18.54
CA VAL A 77 10.23 36.30 -19.84
C VAL A 77 11.36 36.78 -20.74
N ILE A 78 12.25 37.63 -20.21
CA ILE A 78 13.41 38.15 -20.95
C ILE A 78 14.35 37.02 -21.35
N SER A 79 14.60 36.07 -20.44
CA SER A 79 15.44 34.90 -20.73
C SER A 79 14.81 34.00 -21.79
N ALA A 80 13.50 33.71 -21.68
CA ALA A 80 12.79 32.88 -22.65
C ALA A 80 12.74 33.50 -24.05
N GLU A 81 12.57 34.82 -24.16
CA GLU A 81 12.67 35.54 -25.44
C GLU A 81 14.05 35.32 -26.07
N LYS A 82 15.12 35.55 -25.31
CA LYS A 82 16.49 35.35 -25.79
C LYS A 82 16.78 33.92 -26.23
N TRP A 83 16.33 32.92 -25.47
CA TRP A 83 16.51 31.51 -25.83
C TRP A 83 15.72 31.11 -27.07
N ASN A 84 14.50 31.64 -27.24
CA ASN A 84 13.70 31.37 -28.44
C ASN A 84 14.24 32.06 -29.70
N GLU A 85 15.04 33.13 -29.56
CA GLU A 85 15.72 33.80 -30.68
C GLU A 85 17.02 33.09 -31.11
N ASP A 86 17.61 32.26 -30.24
CA ASP A 86 18.82 31.49 -30.54
C ASP A 86 18.49 30.34 -31.52
N PRO A 87 19.04 30.34 -32.75
CA PRO A 87 18.73 29.32 -33.76
C PRO A 87 19.20 27.91 -33.38
N ASP A 88 20.15 27.79 -32.45
CA ASP A 88 20.73 26.50 -32.04
C ASP A 88 20.02 25.89 -30.81
N GLU A 89 19.22 26.68 -30.10
CA GLU A 89 18.65 26.29 -28.81
C GLU A 89 17.58 25.18 -28.96
N ILE A 90 16.56 25.39 -29.80
CA ILE A 90 15.51 24.37 -30.03
C ILE A 90 16.09 23.08 -30.66
N PRO A 91 16.97 23.13 -31.68
CA PRO A 91 17.65 21.93 -32.19
C PRO A 91 18.46 21.18 -31.11
N ARG A 92 19.10 21.91 -30.19
CA ARG A 92 19.82 21.32 -29.06
C ARG A 92 18.86 20.60 -28.12
N ARG A 93 17.74 21.22 -27.73
CA ARG A 93 16.70 20.58 -26.88
C ARG A 93 16.09 19.35 -27.52
N ARG A 94 15.88 19.35 -28.84
CA ARG A 94 15.43 18.15 -29.58
C ARG A 94 16.48 17.04 -29.51
N THR A 95 17.76 17.39 -29.67
CA THR A 95 18.86 16.42 -29.53
C THR A 95 18.93 15.87 -28.11
N ASP A 96 18.78 16.71 -27.08
CA ASP A 96 18.76 16.29 -25.68
C ASP A 96 17.67 15.23 -25.41
N MET A 97 16.46 15.42 -25.95
CA MET A 97 15.39 14.42 -25.87
C MET A 97 15.77 13.09 -26.55
N GLU A 98 16.41 13.13 -27.71
CA GLU A 98 16.83 11.93 -28.45
C GLU A 98 17.93 11.15 -27.72
N VAL A 99 18.92 11.84 -27.14
CA VAL A 99 20.11 11.19 -26.55
C VAL A 99 19.94 10.89 -25.06
N LEU A 100 19.08 11.63 -24.35
CA LEU A 100 18.76 11.40 -22.95
C LEU A 100 17.46 10.59 -22.84
N CYS A 101 16.31 11.18 -23.20
CA CYS A 101 15.02 10.57 -22.86
C CYS A 101 14.81 9.19 -23.49
N LYS A 102 15.04 9.03 -24.80
CA LYS A 102 14.73 7.76 -25.48
C LYS A 102 15.55 6.57 -24.96
N PRO A 103 16.88 6.65 -24.82
CA PRO A 103 17.67 5.54 -24.28
C PRO A 103 17.30 5.21 -22.83
N TYR A 104 17.05 6.23 -22.00
CA TYR A 104 16.66 6.02 -20.59
C TYR A 104 15.26 5.40 -20.48
N ALA A 105 14.28 5.83 -21.27
CA ALA A 105 12.94 5.25 -21.28
C ALA A 105 12.98 3.76 -21.69
N ASN A 106 13.72 3.43 -22.75
CA ASN A 106 13.93 2.04 -23.16
C ASN A 106 14.58 1.20 -22.04
N ARG A 107 15.56 1.76 -21.33
CA ARG A 107 16.18 1.10 -20.18
C ARG A 107 15.18 0.86 -19.05
N ILE A 108 14.34 1.85 -18.72
CA ILE A 108 13.31 1.72 -17.67
C ILE A 108 12.34 0.58 -18.00
N TYR A 109 11.88 0.48 -19.24
CA TYR A 109 11.01 -0.62 -19.68
C TYR A 109 11.71 -1.97 -19.57
N ASN A 110 12.93 -2.10 -20.10
CA ASN A 110 13.68 -3.35 -20.04
C ASN A 110 13.98 -3.78 -18.60
N THR A 111 14.39 -2.84 -17.74
CA THR A 111 14.61 -3.11 -16.31
C THR A 111 13.28 -3.50 -15.64
N THR A 112 12.18 -2.84 -15.95
CA THR A 112 10.87 -3.21 -15.40
C THR A 112 10.50 -4.63 -15.77
N ASP A 113 10.72 -5.05 -17.02
CA ASP A 113 10.44 -6.42 -17.46
C ASP A 113 11.29 -7.46 -16.74
N MET A 114 12.58 -7.17 -16.55
CA MET A 114 13.53 -8.09 -15.91
C MET A 114 13.26 -8.29 -14.42
N TYR A 115 12.69 -7.30 -13.74
CA TYR A 115 12.49 -7.30 -12.28
C TYR A 115 11.02 -7.34 -11.88
N MET A 116 10.11 -7.75 -12.78
CA MET A 116 8.71 -7.98 -12.40
C MET A 116 8.61 -9.02 -11.28
N VAL A 117 7.80 -8.73 -10.27
CA VAL A 117 7.58 -9.63 -9.13
C VAL A 117 6.10 -9.89 -8.97
N GLU A 118 5.74 -11.18 -8.92
CA GLU A 118 4.37 -11.59 -8.66
C GLU A 118 3.90 -11.21 -7.25
N PRO A 119 2.63 -10.79 -7.10
CA PRO A 119 2.09 -10.48 -5.78
C PRO A 119 1.98 -11.69 -4.86
N ASN A 120 2.35 -11.49 -3.60
CA ASN A 120 2.05 -12.40 -2.51
C ASN A 120 0.72 -12.01 -1.86
N VAL A 121 -0.24 -12.94 -1.84
CA VAL A 121 -1.62 -12.65 -1.42
C VAL A 121 -1.97 -13.47 -0.19
N THR A 122 -2.59 -12.79 0.79
CA THR A 122 -3.12 -13.42 1.99
C THR A 122 -4.55 -12.99 2.24
N LEU A 123 -5.38 -13.94 2.66
CA LEU A 123 -6.76 -13.70 3.05
C LEU A 123 -6.90 -13.84 4.56
N ARG A 124 -7.60 -12.90 5.19
CA ARG A 124 -7.91 -12.93 6.62
C ARG A 124 -9.29 -12.34 6.89
N LEU A 125 -9.90 -12.77 7.99
CA LEU A 125 -11.08 -12.12 8.55
C LEU A 125 -10.61 -11.09 9.57
N GLU A 126 -11.12 -9.86 9.48
CA GLU A 126 -10.81 -8.77 10.39
C GLU A 126 -12.09 -8.17 10.97
N GLY A 127 -12.03 -7.74 12.24
CA GLY A 127 -13.17 -7.15 12.95
C GLY A 127 -13.94 -8.14 13.85
N PRO A 128 -14.84 -7.61 14.68
CA PRO A 128 -15.69 -8.42 15.56
C PRO A 128 -16.69 -9.25 14.76
N SER A 129 -17.22 -10.33 15.35
CA SER A 129 -18.16 -11.24 14.68
C SER A 129 -19.43 -10.55 14.14
N SER A 130 -19.85 -9.44 14.75
CA SER A 130 -21.03 -8.66 14.33
C SER A 130 -20.76 -7.72 13.15
N ASP A 131 -19.50 -7.37 12.90
CA ASP A 131 -19.09 -6.41 11.86
C ASP A 131 -17.68 -6.77 11.38
N SER A 132 -17.61 -7.89 10.65
CA SER A 132 -16.36 -8.43 10.15
C SER A 132 -16.22 -8.18 8.66
N SER A 133 -14.98 -8.03 8.19
CA SER A 133 -14.64 -7.86 6.80
C SER A 133 -13.56 -8.86 6.40
N LEU A 134 -13.70 -9.43 5.21
CA LEU A 134 -12.63 -10.18 4.57
C LEU A 134 -11.61 -9.19 4.03
N VAL A 135 -10.34 -9.49 4.26
CA VAL A 135 -9.23 -8.65 3.82
C VAL A 135 -8.35 -9.46 2.88
N CYS A 136 -8.21 -8.98 1.65
CA CYS A 136 -7.25 -9.44 0.68
C CYS A 136 -6.03 -8.53 0.74
N SER A 137 -4.97 -9.02 1.39
CA SER A 137 -3.71 -8.27 1.52
C SER A 137 -2.74 -8.75 0.46
N VAL A 138 -2.33 -7.84 -0.41
CA VAL A 138 -1.50 -8.10 -1.58
C VAL A 138 -0.17 -7.35 -1.39
N HIS A 139 0.94 -8.09 -1.32
CA HIS A 139 2.25 -7.56 -0.95
C HIS A 139 3.35 -7.92 -1.93
N PHE A 140 4.45 -7.18 -1.85
CA PHE A 140 5.74 -7.46 -2.50
C PHE A 140 5.67 -7.61 -4.02
N PHE A 141 4.75 -6.90 -4.68
CA PHE A 141 4.64 -6.92 -6.15
C PHE A 141 5.35 -5.72 -6.79
N TYR A 142 5.72 -5.89 -8.05
CA TYR A 142 6.28 -4.85 -8.90
C TYR A 142 6.04 -5.19 -10.39
N PRO A 143 5.60 -4.23 -11.23
CA PRO A 143 5.45 -2.79 -11.01
C PRO A 143 4.16 -2.39 -10.25
N LYS A 144 3.94 -1.08 -10.07
CA LYS A 144 2.82 -0.52 -9.26
C LYS A 144 1.43 -0.91 -9.74
N HIS A 145 1.24 -1.08 -11.05
CA HIS A 145 -0.09 -1.25 -11.63
C HIS A 145 -0.67 -2.64 -11.33
N ILE A 146 -1.81 -2.68 -10.64
CA ILE A 146 -2.48 -3.90 -10.19
C ILE A 146 -4.00 -3.67 -10.15
N ARG A 147 -4.78 -4.73 -10.35
CA ARG A 147 -6.23 -4.75 -10.10
C ARG A 147 -6.57 -5.86 -9.11
N VAL A 148 -7.34 -5.52 -8.08
CA VAL A 148 -7.80 -6.43 -7.03
C VAL A 148 -9.32 -6.37 -7.00
N THR A 149 -9.97 -7.51 -7.22
CA THR A 149 -11.42 -7.61 -7.39
C THR A 149 -11.97 -8.71 -6.49
N TRP A 150 -13.13 -8.47 -5.89
CA TRP A 150 -13.85 -9.49 -5.15
C TRP A 150 -14.90 -10.15 -6.04
N LEU A 151 -14.98 -11.48 -5.96
CA LEU A 151 -16.00 -12.27 -6.63
C LEU A 151 -16.85 -13.00 -5.59
N ARG A 152 -18.17 -12.99 -5.78
CA ARG A 152 -19.11 -13.89 -5.10
C ARG A 152 -19.70 -14.85 -6.13
N ASN A 153 -19.49 -16.15 -5.94
CA ASN A 153 -19.92 -17.21 -6.87
C ASN A 153 -19.47 -16.96 -8.32
N GLY A 154 -18.27 -16.39 -8.50
CA GLY A 154 -17.70 -16.06 -9.80
C GLY A 154 -18.16 -14.72 -10.40
N GLN A 155 -19.08 -14.00 -9.75
CA GLN A 155 -19.53 -12.68 -10.20
C GLN A 155 -18.84 -11.57 -9.41
N GLU A 156 -18.33 -10.57 -10.12
CA GLU A 156 -17.70 -9.38 -9.52
C GLU A 156 -18.68 -8.61 -8.63
N VAL A 157 -18.20 -8.23 -7.44
CA VAL A 157 -18.93 -7.41 -6.49
C VAL A 157 -18.15 -6.13 -6.19
N THR A 158 -18.83 -5.01 -6.26
CA THR A 158 -18.28 -3.67 -5.95
C THR A 158 -18.99 -3.02 -4.77
N SER A 159 -20.19 -3.48 -4.43
CA SER A 159 -20.90 -3.08 -3.21
C SER A 159 -20.16 -3.61 -1.97
N ASP A 160 -20.04 -2.77 -0.94
CA ASP A 160 -19.36 -3.09 0.32
C ASP A 160 -17.88 -3.48 0.17
N VAL A 161 -17.25 -3.04 -0.93
CA VAL A 161 -15.82 -3.18 -1.17
C VAL A 161 -15.14 -1.83 -0.94
N THR A 162 -14.04 -1.85 -0.20
CA THR A 162 -13.13 -0.71 -0.07
C THR A 162 -11.70 -1.17 -0.28
N SER A 163 -10.82 -0.28 -0.75
CA SER A 163 -9.41 -0.60 -0.98
C SER A 163 -8.53 0.56 -0.54
N THR A 164 -7.32 0.27 -0.07
CA THR A 164 -6.31 1.29 0.17
C THR A 164 -5.71 1.76 -1.15
N ASP A 165 -5.03 2.89 -1.12
CA ASP A 165 -4.10 3.23 -2.20
C ASP A 165 -2.96 2.21 -2.29
N VAL A 166 -2.38 2.08 -3.48
CA VAL A 166 -1.16 1.27 -3.68
C VAL A 166 0.02 2.02 -3.06
N MET A 167 0.59 1.45 -2.00
CA MET A 167 1.69 2.02 -1.25
C MET A 167 3.03 1.40 -1.66
N ALA A 168 4.09 2.22 -1.71
CA ALA A 168 5.45 1.74 -1.92
C ALA A 168 6.07 1.30 -0.58
N ASN A 169 6.66 0.11 -0.54
CA ASN A 169 7.38 -0.39 0.65
C ASN A 169 8.86 0.05 0.69
N GLY A 170 9.30 0.79 -0.33
CA GLY A 170 10.72 0.94 -0.65
C GLY A 170 11.27 -0.27 -1.40
N HIS A 171 12.53 -0.18 -1.84
CA HIS A 171 13.23 -1.26 -2.56
C HIS A 171 12.44 -1.86 -3.75
N TRP A 172 11.77 -1.01 -4.53
CA TRP A 172 11.05 -1.41 -5.75
C TRP A 172 9.93 -2.45 -5.50
N SER A 173 9.18 -2.30 -4.41
CA SER A 173 8.01 -3.15 -4.16
C SER A 173 6.81 -2.36 -3.66
N TYR A 174 5.61 -2.87 -3.93
CA TYR A 174 4.33 -2.26 -3.61
C TYR A 174 3.44 -3.17 -2.77
N GLN A 175 2.42 -2.57 -2.16
CA GLN A 175 1.36 -3.28 -1.44
C GLN A 175 0.00 -2.58 -1.58
N ILE A 176 -1.08 -3.35 -1.45
CA ILE A 176 -2.47 -2.88 -1.40
C ILE A 176 -3.31 -3.83 -0.55
N GLN A 177 -4.30 -3.28 0.16
CA GLN A 177 -5.32 -4.07 0.85
C GLN A 177 -6.70 -3.76 0.29
N SER A 178 -7.49 -4.80 0.04
CA SER A 178 -8.90 -4.69 -0.31
C SER A 178 -9.75 -5.39 0.74
N TYR A 179 -10.88 -4.79 1.07
CA TYR A 179 -11.80 -5.20 2.11
C TYR A 179 -13.17 -5.48 1.49
N LEU A 180 -13.80 -6.56 1.92
CA LEU A 180 -15.18 -6.88 1.57
C LEU A 180 -15.94 -7.18 2.86
N LYS A 181 -17.07 -6.49 3.08
CA LYS A 181 -17.94 -6.80 4.23
C LYS A 181 -18.36 -8.27 4.22
N TYR A 182 -18.13 -8.96 5.33
CA TYR A 182 -18.36 -10.39 5.44
C TYR A 182 -19.77 -10.68 5.94
N THR A 183 -20.61 -11.17 5.04
CA THR A 183 -21.99 -11.60 5.31
C THR A 183 -22.18 -13.03 4.79
N PRO A 184 -21.77 -14.05 5.57
CA PRO A 184 -21.66 -15.41 5.08
C PRO A 184 -23.02 -15.99 4.69
N THR A 185 -23.10 -16.48 3.45
CA THR A 185 -24.24 -17.26 2.94
C THR A 185 -23.83 -18.72 2.81
N ILE A 186 -24.70 -19.63 3.22
CA ILE A 186 -24.40 -21.08 3.16
C ILE A 186 -24.12 -21.48 1.72
N GLY A 187 -22.95 -22.10 1.50
CA GLY A 187 -22.53 -22.60 0.20
C GLY A 187 -22.03 -21.53 -0.77
N GLU A 188 -21.89 -20.27 -0.35
CA GLU A 188 -21.29 -19.26 -1.21
C GLU A 188 -19.77 -19.44 -1.32
N ARG A 189 -19.24 -19.06 -2.48
CA ARG A 189 -17.81 -19.00 -2.73
C ARG A 189 -17.41 -17.53 -2.86
N ILE A 190 -16.56 -17.06 -1.95
CA ILE A 190 -15.97 -15.73 -2.02
C ILE A 190 -14.52 -15.87 -2.47
N THR A 191 -14.10 -15.08 -3.45
CA THR A 191 -12.77 -15.14 -4.06
C THR A 191 -12.20 -13.74 -4.20
N CYS A 192 -10.94 -13.55 -3.83
CA CYS A 192 -10.15 -12.39 -4.24
C CYS A 192 -9.42 -12.72 -5.54
N MET A 193 -9.72 -11.98 -6.61
CA MET A 193 -9.04 -12.07 -7.90
C MET A 193 -7.99 -10.96 -7.98
N VAL A 194 -6.76 -11.32 -8.31
CA VAL A 194 -5.64 -10.40 -8.46
C VAL A 194 -5.11 -10.48 -9.88
N GLU A 195 -5.00 -9.31 -10.51
CA GLU A 195 -4.46 -9.14 -11.85
C GLU A 195 -3.28 -8.20 -11.80
N HIS A 196 -2.12 -8.74 -12.13
CA HIS A 196 -0.86 -8.04 -12.16
C HIS A 196 -0.07 -8.45 -13.41
N ILE A 197 0.62 -7.50 -14.04
CA ILE A 197 1.30 -7.72 -15.34
C ILE A 197 2.39 -8.81 -15.30
N SER A 198 2.92 -9.13 -14.11
CA SER A 198 3.86 -10.24 -13.96
C SER A 198 3.21 -11.63 -14.05
N GLN A 199 1.88 -11.70 -14.09
CA GLN A 199 1.10 -12.94 -14.15
C GLN A 199 0.54 -13.08 -15.56
N THR A 200 0.62 -14.29 -16.14
CA THR A 200 0.05 -14.56 -17.48
C THR A 200 -1.47 -14.56 -17.48
N GLU A 201 -2.07 -14.93 -16.35
CA GLU A 201 -3.52 -15.00 -16.13
C GLU A 201 -3.85 -14.45 -14.74
N PRO A 202 -5.09 -13.95 -14.52
CA PRO A 202 -5.55 -13.57 -13.19
C PRO A 202 -5.41 -14.73 -12.19
N LYS A 203 -4.92 -14.44 -10.97
CA LYS A 203 -4.87 -15.44 -9.89
C LYS A 203 -6.08 -15.29 -8.97
N PHE A 204 -6.66 -16.42 -8.60
CA PHE A 204 -7.87 -16.51 -7.79
C PHE A 204 -7.54 -17.10 -6.42
N TYR A 205 -7.92 -16.39 -5.36
CA TYR A 205 -7.69 -16.77 -3.97
C TYR A 205 -9.04 -16.96 -3.29
N ASP A 206 -9.44 -18.22 -3.09
CA ASP A 206 -10.70 -18.54 -2.44
C ASP A 206 -10.63 -18.36 -0.92
N TRP A 207 -11.65 -17.75 -0.34
CA TRP A 207 -11.83 -17.71 1.10
C TRP A 207 -12.24 -19.09 1.62
N ASP A 208 -11.43 -19.63 2.52
CA ASP A 208 -11.80 -20.80 3.31
C ASP A 208 -12.35 -20.33 4.68
N PRO A 209 -13.67 -20.45 4.94
CA PRO A 209 -14.27 -20.05 6.21
C PRO A 209 -13.84 -20.97 7.37
N SER A 210 -13.10 -22.04 7.09
CA SER A 210 -12.65 -22.96 8.10
C SER A 210 -11.64 -22.27 9.04
N LEU A 211 -11.86 -22.45 10.35
CA LEU A 211 -11.07 -21.79 11.38
C LEU A 211 -9.55 -21.98 11.17
N PRO A 212 -8.71 -20.99 11.56
CA PRO A 212 -7.27 -21.17 11.59
C PRO A 212 -6.89 -22.47 12.30
N LYS A 213 -5.86 -23.18 11.80
CA LYS A 213 -5.44 -24.48 12.36
C LYS A 213 -5.28 -24.47 13.88
N SER A 214 -4.82 -23.36 14.46
CA SER A 214 -4.67 -23.18 15.90
C SER A 214 -6.01 -23.28 16.66
N GLU A 215 -7.07 -22.67 16.14
CA GLU A 215 -8.39 -22.71 16.77
C GLU A 215 -9.07 -24.06 16.59
N LYS A 216 -8.93 -24.68 15.41
CA LYS A 216 -9.36 -26.07 15.20
C LYS A 216 -8.69 -27.02 16.19
N ASN A 217 -7.37 -26.89 16.39
CA ASN A 217 -6.64 -27.74 17.32
C ASN A 217 -7.12 -27.52 18.77
N LYS A 218 -7.40 -26.28 19.18
CA LYS A 218 -7.98 -26.00 20.51
C LYS A 218 -9.34 -26.68 20.70
N ILE A 219 -10.22 -26.63 19.69
CA ILE A 219 -11.54 -27.27 19.73
C ILE A 219 -11.40 -28.80 19.81
N VAL A 220 -10.54 -29.39 18.99
CA VAL A 220 -10.30 -30.85 18.97
C VAL A 220 -9.74 -31.33 20.31
N ILE A 221 -8.75 -30.64 20.87
CA ILE A 221 -8.17 -30.98 22.17
C ILE A 221 -9.24 -30.86 23.28
N GLY A 222 -10.06 -29.80 23.25
CA GLY A 222 -11.17 -29.62 24.19
C GLY A 222 -12.21 -30.74 24.11
N ALA A 223 -12.64 -31.11 22.90
CA ALA A 223 -13.60 -32.19 22.67
C ALA A 223 -13.06 -33.56 23.12
N CYS A 224 -11.82 -33.88 22.78
CA CYS A 224 -11.16 -35.11 23.23
C CYS A 224 -11.03 -35.16 24.76
N GLY A 225 -10.66 -34.04 25.40
CA GLY A 225 -10.57 -33.95 26.86
C GLY A 225 -11.92 -34.16 27.55
N LEU A 226 -12.99 -33.56 27.02
CA LEU A 226 -14.35 -33.74 27.53
C LEU A 226 -14.81 -35.20 27.43
N LEU A 227 -14.60 -35.84 26.27
CA LEU A 227 -14.97 -37.24 26.06
C LEU A 227 -14.23 -38.18 27.03
N LEU A 228 -12.92 -37.97 27.22
CA LEU A 228 -12.14 -38.74 28.19
C LEU A 228 -12.67 -38.54 29.61
N GLY A 229 -12.98 -37.30 30.00
CA GLY A 229 -13.57 -37.00 31.31
C GLY A 229 -14.90 -37.71 31.56
N VAL A 230 -15.81 -37.72 30.57
CA VAL A 230 -17.10 -38.42 30.65
C VAL A 230 -16.90 -39.93 30.86
N VAL A 231 -15.94 -40.55 30.16
CA VAL A 231 -15.63 -41.97 30.32
C VAL A 231 -15.12 -42.28 31.72
N PHE A 232 -14.21 -41.47 32.27
CA PHE A 232 -13.72 -41.65 33.64
C PHE A 232 -14.80 -41.50 34.70
N VAL A 233 -15.71 -40.53 34.54
CA VAL A 233 -16.85 -40.35 35.45
C VAL A 233 -17.81 -41.53 35.38
N ALA A 234 -18.15 -41.99 34.17
CA ALA A 234 -19.02 -43.16 33.99
C ALA A 234 -18.40 -44.42 34.61
N ALA A 235 -17.12 -44.67 34.38
CA ALA A 235 -16.39 -45.78 34.98
C ALA A 235 -16.32 -45.68 36.51
N GLY A 236 -16.11 -44.48 37.05
CA GLY A 236 -16.14 -44.23 38.49
C GLY A 236 -17.52 -44.48 39.10
N LEU A 237 -18.60 -44.07 38.42
CA LEU A 237 -19.97 -44.28 38.85
C LEU A 237 -20.36 -45.76 38.82
N THR A 238 -20.00 -46.51 37.76
CA THR A 238 -20.27 -47.96 37.69
C THR A 238 -19.49 -48.73 38.74
N TYR A 239 -18.23 -48.38 38.98
CA TYR A 239 -17.43 -48.94 40.08
C TYR A 239 -18.05 -48.66 41.45
N ARG A 240 -18.52 -47.43 41.68
CA ARG A 240 -19.16 -47.06 42.95
C ARG A 240 -20.48 -47.79 43.16
N MET A 241 -21.32 -47.96 42.12
CA MET A 241 -22.58 -48.70 42.21
C MET A 241 -22.38 -50.20 42.44
N THR A 242 -21.36 -50.80 41.81
CA THR A 242 -21.00 -52.21 42.03
C THR A 242 -20.38 -52.43 43.42
N SER A 243 -19.56 -51.50 43.91
CA SER A 243 -18.99 -51.54 45.25
C SER A 243 -20.01 -51.30 46.38
N THR A 244 -21.13 -50.61 46.10
CA THR A 244 -22.18 -50.32 47.10
C THR A 244 -23.37 -51.30 47.07
N GLY A 245 -23.33 -52.35 46.23
CA GLY A 245 -24.22 -53.52 46.34
C GLY A 245 -25.68 -53.34 45.90
N TRP A 246 -26.01 -52.35 45.07
CA TRP A 246 -27.41 -52.03 44.71
C TRP A 246 -28.09 -52.94 43.65
N LEU A 247 -27.42 -54.01 43.18
CA LEU A 247 -27.97 -54.92 42.14
C LEU A 247 -28.46 -56.29 42.64
N PHE A 248 -28.41 -56.58 43.95
CA PHE A 248 -28.91 -57.85 44.50
C PHE A 248 -30.12 -57.66 45.42
N GLY A 249 -31.22 -57.12 44.88
CA GLY A 249 -32.48 -57.01 45.62
C GLY A 249 -33.69 -56.84 44.71
N HIS A 250 -34.12 -57.93 44.06
CA HIS A 250 -35.50 -58.26 43.64
C HIS A 250 -35.56 -59.10 42.35
N ILE A 251 -35.21 -60.38 42.43
CA ILE A 251 -35.85 -61.42 41.60
C ILE A 251 -36.11 -62.62 42.53
N GLY A 252 -37.31 -62.67 43.12
CA GLY A 252 -37.74 -63.79 43.95
C GLY A 252 -38.25 -64.94 43.08
N PHE A 253 -37.53 -66.06 43.09
CA PHE A 253 -38.04 -67.36 42.61
C PHE A 253 -38.99 -67.93 43.67
N ARG A 254 -40.19 -68.36 43.24
CA ARG A 254 -41.24 -68.94 44.08
C ARG A 254 -41.27 -70.45 43.85
N ASP A 255 -40.75 -71.22 44.79
CA ASP A 255 -40.86 -72.67 44.83
C ASP A 255 -42.31 -73.12 45.12
N TYR A 256 -42.82 -74.07 44.34
CA TYR A 256 -44.03 -74.82 44.68
C TYR A 256 -43.64 -76.09 45.42
N GLY A 257 -44.02 -76.16 46.69
CA GLY A 257 -43.88 -77.36 47.53
C GLY A 257 -44.90 -78.45 47.16
N THR A 258 -44.44 -79.69 47.30
CA THR A 258 -45.21 -80.93 47.32
C THR A 258 -46.09 -81.02 48.56
N VAL A 259 -47.33 -81.48 48.41
CA VAL A 259 -48.22 -81.92 49.49
C VAL A 259 -48.50 -83.42 49.29
N ASN A 260 -48.48 -84.15 50.41
CA ASN A 260 -48.86 -85.56 50.56
C ASN A 260 -50.21 -85.92 49.94
#